data_AF-A0A354MBH5-F1
#
_entry.id   AF-A0A354MBH5-F1
#
_cell.length_a   1.000
_cell.length_b   1.000
_cell.length_c   1.000
_cell.angle_alpha   90.00
_cell.angle_beta   90.00
_cell.angle_gamma   90.00
#
_symmetry.space_group_name_H-M   'P 1'
#
loop_
_entity.id
_entity.type
_entity.pdbx_description
1 polymer ?
#
loop_
_entity_poly.entity_id
_entity_poly.type
_entity_poly.pdbx_seq_one_letter_code
_entity_poly.pdbx_strand_id
1 'polypeptide(L)'
;MIYSGQNLSLLHQYLINEDSKQYDSEKIKYMIKEMFTEIEEKSPHENLTSLIDIYCNTGTKIDLIGDLPEDDIIGEAFFEIIREAITNAIRHANSDYIKITIDKSQKHYKMNIINNGLKPKTKIVEHEGIKGMRRKITELGGSLYIKSNDEFCVEVII
;
A
#
# COMPACT_ATOMS: atom_id res chain seq x y z
N MET A 1 7.84 -14.05 -12.06
CA MET A 1 9.02 -14.58 -11.33
C MET A 1 10.31 -13.83 -11.75
N ILE A 2 10.34 -12.48 -11.70
CA ILE A 2 11.54 -11.64 -12.01
C ILE A 2 11.50 -10.30 -11.24
N TYR A 3 11.22 -10.29 -9.93
CA TYR A 3 11.18 -9.03 -9.13
C TYR A 3 12.28 -8.95 -8.05
N SER A 4 12.78 -10.07 -7.55
CA SER A 4 13.77 -10.15 -6.46
C SER A 4 15.15 -9.54 -6.76
N GLY A 5 15.55 -9.44 -8.04
CA GLY A 5 16.87 -8.94 -8.43
C GLY A 5 17.03 -7.41 -8.33
N GLN A 6 15.93 -6.65 -8.37
CA GLN A 6 15.98 -5.19 -8.38
C GLN A 6 16.30 -4.62 -6.99
N ASN A 7 15.67 -5.11 -5.93
CA ASN A 7 15.87 -4.61 -4.57
C ASN A 7 17.28 -4.93 -4.04
N LEU A 8 17.82 -6.11 -4.35
CA LEU A 8 19.20 -6.47 -4.03
C LEU A 8 20.21 -5.57 -4.76
N SER A 9 19.94 -5.25 -6.02
CA SER A 9 20.81 -4.37 -6.83
C SER A 9 20.80 -2.94 -6.30
N LEU A 10 19.64 -2.43 -5.87
CA LEU A 10 19.51 -1.11 -5.25
C LEU A 10 20.25 -1.05 -3.91
N LEU A 11 20.14 -2.09 -3.07
CA LEU A 11 20.85 -2.16 -1.79
C LEU A 11 22.36 -2.20 -2.01
N HIS A 12 22.83 -3.04 -2.93
CA HIS A 12 24.24 -3.13 -3.29
C HIS A 12 24.79 -1.79 -3.80
N GLN A 13 24.04 -1.10 -4.68
CA GLN A 13 24.42 0.22 -5.18
C GLN A 13 24.43 1.27 -4.06
N TYR A 14 23.49 1.21 -3.12
CA TYR A 14 23.41 2.12 -1.98
C TYR A 14 24.58 1.92 -1.00
N LEU A 15 24.98 0.65 -0.76
CA LEU A 15 26.10 0.32 0.12
C LEU A 15 27.47 0.67 -0.48
N ILE A 16 27.60 0.64 -1.81
CA ILE A 16 28.88 0.87 -2.51
C ILE A 16 29.11 2.35 -2.84
N ASN A 17 28.06 3.13 -3.07
CA ASN A 17 28.21 4.51 -3.58
C ASN A 17 28.42 5.58 -2.49
N GLU A 18 28.34 5.26 -1.19
CA GLU A 18 28.53 6.25 -0.12
C GLU A 18 29.83 6.00 0.66
N ASP A 19 30.93 6.55 0.14
CA ASP A 19 32.18 6.73 0.88
C ASP A 19 31.98 7.74 2.03
N SER A 20 31.54 7.24 3.18
CA SER A 20 31.51 7.90 4.49
C SER A 20 30.58 9.13 4.65
N LYS A 21 29.38 8.90 5.15
CA LYS A 21 29.01 9.21 6.56
C LYS A 21 27.51 8.99 6.77
N GLN A 22 27.23 8.00 7.62
CA GLN A 22 25.92 7.69 8.20
C GLN A 22 24.93 7.06 7.23
N TYR A 23 25.01 5.73 7.14
CA TYR A 23 23.95 4.91 6.57
C TYR A 23 22.61 5.26 7.23
N ASP A 24 21.61 5.55 6.42
CA ASP A 24 20.24 5.73 6.90
C ASP A 24 19.67 4.35 7.28
N SER A 25 19.63 4.08 8.58
CA SER A 25 19.15 2.80 9.11
C SER A 25 17.68 2.53 8.76
N GLU A 26 16.86 3.58 8.61
CA GLU A 26 15.46 3.42 8.23
C GLU A 26 15.32 3.08 6.75
N LYS A 27 16.15 3.68 5.90
CA LYS A 27 16.22 3.34 4.48
C LYS A 27 16.75 1.91 4.26
N ILE A 28 17.77 1.50 5.00
CA ILE A 28 18.29 0.12 4.95
C ILE A 28 17.23 -0.87 5.44
N LYS A 29 16.56 -0.59 6.57
CA LYS A 29 15.45 -1.43 7.05
C LYS A 29 14.34 -1.54 6.02
N TYR A 30 13.97 -0.44 5.36
CA TYR A 30 12.96 -0.45 4.29
C TYR A 30 13.38 -1.35 3.13
N MET A 31 14.62 -1.21 2.63
CA MET A 31 15.14 -2.01 1.52
C MET A 31 15.23 -3.51 1.87
N ILE A 32 15.68 -3.82 3.08
CA ILE A 32 15.75 -5.20 3.60
C ILE A 32 14.33 -5.78 3.78
N LYS A 33 13.40 -5.00 4.33
CA LYS A 33 12.01 -5.42 4.51
C LYS A 33 11.34 -5.73 3.19
N GLU A 34 11.48 -4.86 2.17
CA GLU A 34 10.95 -5.13 0.83
C GLU A 34 11.56 -6.42 0.23
N MET A 35 12.86 -6.69 0.45
CA MET A 35 13.47 -7.97 0.03
C MET A 35 12.89 -9.19 0.75
N PHE A 36 12.60 -9.12 2.06
CA PHE A 36 12.03 -10.23 2.81
C PHE A 36 10.54 -10.44 2.57
N THR A 37 9.79 -9.35 2.33
CA THR A 37 8.40 -9.42 1.85
C THR A 37 8.30 -10.15 0.51
N GLU A 38 9.37 -10.18 -0.29
CA GLU A 38 9.45 -10.99 -1.53
C GLU A 38 9.89 -12.45 -1.32
N ILE A 39 10.43 -12.81 -0.14
CA ILE A 39 10.99 -14.15 0.15
C ILE A 39 10.05 -15.01 1.01
N GLU A 40 9.18 -14.40 1.83
CA GLU A 40 8.17 -15.14 2.60
C GLU A 40 6.87 -15.27 1.78
N GLU A 41 6.43 -16.50 1.52
CA GLU A 41 5.04 -16.78 1.08
C GLU A 41 4.07 -16.53 2.25
N LYS A 42 3.95 -15.27 2.65
CA LYS A 42 2.92 -14.83 3.60
C LYS A 42 1.62 -14.59 2.87
N SER A 43 0.52 -14.97 3.50
CA SER A 43 -0.80 -14.64 2.99
C SER A 43 -1.00 -13.11 2.93
N PRO A 44 -1.87 -12.60 2.04
CA PRO A 44 -2.24 -11.18 2.02
C PRO A 44 -2.68 -10.65 3.40
N HIS A 45 -3.36 -11.48 4.21
CA HIS A 45 -3.79 -11.15 5.57
C HIS A 45 -2.62 -10.93 6.54
N GLU A 46 -1.60 -11.80 6.51
CA GLU A 46 -0.39 -11.65 7.33
C GLU A 46 0.42 -10.42 6.93
N ASN A 47 0.51 -10.17 5.62
CA ASN A 47 1.17 -8.98 5.09
C ASN A 47 0.44 -7.70 5.50
N LEU A 48 -0.90 -7.69 5.43
CA LEU A 48 -1.72 -6.57 5.89
C LEU A 48 -1.55 -6.32 7.40
N THR A 49 -1.59 -7.36 8.21
CA THR A 49 -1.40 -7.26 9.66
C THR A 49 -0.04 -6.65 9.99
N SER A 50 1.02 -7.18 9.36
CA SER A 50 2.39 -6.67 9.54
C SER A 50 2.54 -5.22 9.08
N LEU A 51 1.84 -4.83 8.01
CA LEU A 51 1.83 -3.46 7.51
C LEU A 51 1.19 -2.49 8.53
N ILE A 52 0.02 -2.87 9.06
CA ILE A 52 -0.71 -2.08 10.06
C ILE A 52 0.14 -1.89 11.31
N ASP A 53 0.73 -2.97 11.84
CA ASP A 53 1.56 -2.92 13.05
C ASP A 53 2.72 -1.95 12.90
N ILE A 54 3.38 -1.95 11.74
CA ILE A 54 4.54 -1.09 11.50
C ILE A 54 4.13 0.38 11.50
N TYR A 55 3.02 0.74 10.86
CA TYR A 55 2.59 2.13 10.81
C TYR A 55 1.99 2.62 12.14
N CYS A 56 1.28 1.74 12.87
CA CYS A 56 0.85 2.01 14.24
C CYS A 56 2.05 2.31 15.16
N ASN A 57 3.15 1.57 15.04
CA ASN A 57 4.38 1.83 15.78
C ASN A 57 5.08 3.14 15.40
N THR A 58 4.84 3.66 14.19
CA THR A 58 5.33 4.99 13.75
C THR A 58 4.42 6.15 14.13
N GLY A 59 3.29 5.88 14.82
CA GLY A 59 2.36 6.90 15.32
C GLY A 59 1.16 7.19 14.41
N THR A 60 0.94 6.41 13.36
CA THR A 60 -0.27 6.51 12.51
C THR A 60 -1.33 5.52 13.00
N LYS A 61 -2.51 6.00 13.36
CA LYS A 61 -3.62 5.13 13.73
C LYS A 61 -4.30 4.58 12.48
N ILE A 62 -4.42 3.25 12.36
CA ILE A 62 -5.11 2.59 11.26
C ILE A 62 -6.27 1.76 11.82
N ASP A 63 -7.50 2.10 11.45
CA ASP A 63 -8.70 1.32 11.77
C ASP A 63 -9.09 0.45 10.57
N LEU A 64 -8.94 -0.87 10.70
CA LEU A 64 -9.42 -1.85 9.73
C LEU A 64 -10.77 -2.42 10.19
N ILE A 65 -11.79 -2.32 9.33
CA ILE A 65 -13.12 -2.88 9.56
C ILE A 65 -13.40 -3.89 8.44
N GLY A 66 -13.63 -5.15 8.80
CA GLY A 66 -13.76 -6.26 7.86
C GLY A 66 -12.40 -6.91 7.55
N ASP A 67 -12.43 -7.88 6.63
CA ASP A 67 -11.28 -8.72 6.30
C ASP A 67 -11.00 -8.71 4.79
N LEU A 68 -9.75 -8.97 4.41
CA LEU A 68 -9.42 -9.21 3.01
C LEU A 68 -10.22 -10.42 2.48
N PRO A 69 -10.60 -10.41 1.19
CA PRO A 69 -11.19 -11.57 0.53
C PRO A 69 -10.32 -12.83 0.70
N GLU A 70 -10.97 -13.98 0.91
CA GLU A 70 -10.28 -15.30 0.98
C GLU A 70 -9.72 -15.76 -0.38
N ASP A 71 -10.21 -15.17 -1.48
CA ASP A 71 -9.64 -15.41 -2.81
C ASP A 71 -8.27 -14.73 -2.88
N ASP A 72 -7.20 -15.50 -3.02
CA ASP A 72 -5.82 -15.00 -3.01
C ASP A 72 -5.57 -13.90 -4.05
N ILE A 73 -6.19 -13.99 -5.23
CA ILE A 73 -5.98 -13.03 -6.31
C ILE A 73 -6.63 -11.68 -5.94
N ILE A 74 -7.86 -11.72 -5.43
CA ILE A 74 -8.59 -10.51 -5.01
C ILE A 74 -7.97 -9.96 -3.73
N GLY A 75 -7.61 -10.82 -2.78
CA GLY A 75 -6.94 -10.47 -1.53
C GLY A 75 -5.61 -9.76 -1.76
N GLU A 76 -4.78 -10.27 -2.66
CA GLU A 76 -3.51 -9.63 -3.04
C GLU A 76 -3.76 -8.27 -3.71
N ALA A 77 -4.73 -8.18 -4.61
CA ALA A 77 -5.09 -6.90 -5.23
C ALA A 77 -5.55 -5.86 -4.21
N PHE A 78 -6.34 -6.27 -3.21
CA PHE A 78 -6.78 -5.38 -2.13
C PHE A 78 -5.61 -4.97 -1.23
N PHE A 79 -4.73 -5.91 -0.89
CA PHE A 79 -3.53 -5.62 -0.09
C PHE A 79 -2.61 -4.60 -0.78
N GLU A 80 -2.32 -4.78 -2.07
CA GLU A 80 -1.48 -3.83 -2.81
C GLU A 80 -2.08 -2.42 -2.83
N ILE A 81 -3.40 -2.32 -3.00
CA ILE A 81 -4.12 -1.05 -2.97
C ILE A 81 -4.04 -0.40 -1.59
N ILE A 82 -4.21 -1.19 -0.52
CA ILE A 82 -4.06 -0.70 0.86
C ILE A 82 -2.64 -0.18 1.09
N ARG A 83 -1.63 -0.94 0.66
CA ARG A 83 -0.22 -0.55 0.81
C ARG A 83 0.09 0.78 0.14
N GLU A 84 -0.35 0.93 -1.11
CA GLU A 84 -0.16 2.16 -1.87
C GLU A 84 -0.96 3.33 -1.27
N ALA A 85 -2.19 3.09 -0.82
CA ALA A 85 -3.03 4.12 -0.18
C ALA A 85 -2.42 4.61 1.15
N ILE A 86 -1.95 3.71 2.00
CA ILE A 86 -1.27 4.06 3.26
C ILE A 86 0.01 4.86 2.97
N THR A 87 0.82 4.39 2.00
CA THR A 87 2.04 5.10 1.58
C THR A 87 1.71 6.52 1.12
N ASN A 88 0.67 6.69 0.31
CA ASN A 88 0.23 8.00 -0.16
C ASN A 88 -0.28 8.90 0.99
N ALA A 89 -1.07 8.35 1.90
CA ALA A 89 -1.60 9.08 3.05
C ALA A 89 -0.49 9.59 4.00
N ILE A 90 0.55 8.79 4.22
CA ILE A 90 1.65 9.15 5.12
C ILE A 90 2.63 10.08 4.41
N ARG A 91 3.07 9.74 3.20
CA ARG A 91 4.12 10.47 2.47
C ARG A 91 3.65 11.81 1.92
N HIS A 92 2.41 11.90 1.46
CA HIS A 92 1.91 13.07 0.74
C HIS A 92 0.89 13.88 1.54
N ALA A 93 0.19 13.24 2.48
CA ALA A 93 -0.86 13.90 3.24
C ALA A 93 -0.53 14.12 4.72
N ASN A 94 0.60 13.64 5.25
CA ASN A 94 0.95 13.78 6.68
C ASN A 94 -0.22 13.33 7.59
N SER A 95 -0.86 12.23 7.22
CA SER A 95 -2.03 11.69 7.93
C SER A 95 -1.58 10.99 9.21
N ASP A 96 -2.29 11.24 10.31
CA ASP A 96 -2.14 10.49 11.56
C ASP A 96 -3.28 9.47 11.75
N TYR A 97 -4.29 9.48 10.87
CA TYR A 97 -5.41 8.54 10.87
C TYR A 97 -5.77 8.04 9.48
N ILE A 98 -5.94 6.72 9.37
CA ILE A 98 -6.43 6.04 8.17
C ILE A 98 -7.53 5.06 8.58
N LYS A 99 -8.65 5.08 7.87
CA LYS A 99 -9.74 4.12 8.02
C LYS A 99 -9.85 3.27 6.77
N ILE A 100 -9.85 1.96 6.95
CA ILE A 100 -10.04 0.96 5.90
C ILE A 100 -11.31 0.20 6.24
N THR A 101 -12.23 0.08 5.28
CA THR A 101 -13.46 -0.69 5.43
C THR A 101 -13.57 -1.65 4.25
N ILE A 102 -13.71 -2.94 4.54
CA ILE A 102 -13.89 -3.99 3.54
C ILE A 102 -15.21 -4.69 3.83
N ASP A 103 -16.18 -4.47 2.94
CA ASP A 103 -17.50 -5.08 3.02
C ASP A 103 -17.63 -6.17 1.97
N LYS A 104 -18.15 -7.33 2.37
CA LYS A 104 -18.55 -8.41 1.46
C LYS A 104 -20.06 -8.42 1.33
N SER A 105 -20.55 -8.24 0.11
CA SER A 105 -21.95 -8.53 -0.23
C SER A 105 -22.06 -9.90 -0.94
N GLN A 106 -23.28 -10.35 -1.21
CA GLN A 106 -23.50 -11.61 -1.96
C GLN A 106 -22.95 -11.59 -3.40
N LYS A 107 -22.66 -10.41 -3.96
CA LYS A 107 -22.32 -10.25 -5.38
C LYS A 107 -21.01 -9.52 -5.64
N HIS A 108 -20.49 -8.81 -4.64
CA HIS A 108 -19.26 -8.05 -4.79
C HIS A 108 -18.59 -7.78 -3.44
N TYR A 109 -17.28 -7.61 -3.48
CA TYR A 109 -16.46 -6.99 -2.45
C TYR A 109 -16.40 -5.49 -2.67
N LYS A 110 -16.48 -4.75 -1.57
CA LYS A 110 -16.33 -3.31 -1.56
C LYS A 110 -15.24 -2.91 -0.56
N MET A 111 -14.18 -2.28 -1.03
CA MET A 111 -13.18 -1.67 -0.14
C MET A 111 -13.29 -0.15 -0.21
N ASN A 112 -13.21 0.51 0.94
CA ASN A 112 -13.07 1.96 1.07
C ASN A 112 -11.88 2.29 1.98
N ILE A 113 -11.01 3.19 1.53
CA ILE A 113 -9.87 3.69 2.31
C ILE A 113 -10.01 5.19 2.40
N ILE A 114 -9.94 5.76 3.60
CA ILE A 114 -10.07 7.19 3.89
C ILE A 114 -8.93 7.62 4.81
N ASN A 115 -8.32 8.78 4.57
CA ASN A 115 -7.31 9.38 5.45
C ASN A 115 -7.66 10.83 5.80
N ASN A 116 -7.22 11.29 6.97
CA ASN A 116 -7.48 12.65 7.47
C ASN A 116 -6.38 13.68 7.13
N GLY A 117 -5.44 13.32 6.28
CA GLY A 117 -4.29 14.16 5.96
C GLY A 117 -4.61 15.35 5.05
N LEU A 118 -3.56 16.11 4.73
CA LEU A 118 -3.58 17.22 3.81
C LEU A 118 -4.18 16.84 2.47
N LYS A 119 -5.13 17.67 2.03
CA LYS A 119 -5.75 17.54 0.71
C LYS A 119 -4.71 17.74 -0.39
N PRO A 120 -4.84 17.02 -1.53
CA PRO A 120 -4.03 17.30 -2.70
C PRO A 120 -4.18 18.77 -3.11
N LYS A 121 -3.06 19.50 -3.18
CA LYS A 121 -3.06 20.93 -3.58
C LYS A 121 -3.38 21.13 -5.07
N THR A 122 -3.28 20.05 -5.84
CA THR A 122 -3.55 20.00 -7.28
C THR A 122 -4.38 18.75 -7.59
N LYS A 123 -5.00 18.71 -8.77
CA LYS A 123 -5.69 17.51 -9.25
C LYS A 123 -4.71 16.32 -9.20
N ILE A 124 -5.15 15.20 -8.62
CA ILE A 124 -4.36 13.97 -8.60
C ILE A 124 -4.05 13.58 -10.04
N VAL A 125 -2.77 13.59 -10.40
CA VAL A 125 -2.29 12.99 -11.64
C VAL A 125 -2.03 11.54 -11.31
N GLU A 126 -2.68 10.61 -12.02
CA GLU A 126 -2.41 9.19 -11.82
C GLU A 126 -0.96 8.89 -12.22
N HIS A 127 -0.07 8.79 -11.23
CA HIS A 127 1.27 8.24 -11.40
C HIS A 127 1.19 6.71 -11.56
N GLU A 128 2.34 6.06 -11.77
CA GLU A 128 2.41 4.62 -12.05
C GLU A 128 1.70 3.75 -10.98
N GLY A 129 1.72 4.15 -9.70
CA GLY A 129 1.01 3.43 -8.63
C GLY A 129 -0.50 3.38 -8.84
N ILE A 130 -1.14 4.53 -9.07
CA ILE A 130 -2.60 4.61 -9.29
C ILE A 130 -3.02 3.92 -10.59
N LYS A 131 -2.25 4.12 -11.67
CA LYS A 131 -2.51 3.42 -12.94
C LYS A 131 -2.40 1.90 -12.79
N GLY A 132 -1.42 1.43 -12.03
CA GLY A 132 -1.21 0.02 -11.71
C GLY A 132 -2.40 -0.57 -10.95
N MET A 133 -2.83 0.10 -9.88
CA MET A 133 -4.03 -0.29 -9.11
C MET A 133 -5.26 -0.38 -10.01
N ARG A 134 -5.48 0.64 -10.86
CA ARG A 134 -6.64 0.68 -11.78
C ARG A 134 -6.61 -0.47 -12.77
N ARG A 135 -5.46 -0.75 -13.40
CA ARG A 135 -5.32 -1.86 -14.36
C ARG A 135 -5.63 -3.19 -13.68
N LYS A 136 -5.04 -3.45 -12.52
CA LYS A 136 -5.22 -4.71 -11.78
C LYS A 136 -6.67 -4.96 -11.39
N ILE A 137 -7.38 -3.94 -10.87
CA ILE A 137 -8.81 -4.06 -10.57
C ILE A 137 -9.66 -4.26 -11.82
N THR A 138 -9.33 -3.59 -12.92
CA THR A 138 -10.05 -3.75 -14.19
C THR A 138 -9.89 -5.17 -14.76
N GLU A 139 -8.71 -5.76 -14.64
CA GLU A 139 -8.43 -7.15 -15.06
C GLU A 139 -9.24 -8.18 -14.27
N LEU A 140 -9.59 -7.86 -13.02
CA LEU A 140 -10.48 -8.67 -12.18
C LEU A 140 -11.98 -8.38 -12.40
N GLY A 141 -12.31 -7.58 -13.42
CA GLY A 141 -13.70 -7.20 -13.74
C GLY A 141 -14.26 -6.11 -12.83
N GLY A 142 -13.43 -5.50 -11.98
CA GLY A 142 -13.85 -4.50 -11.02
C GLY A 142 -13.68 -3.06 -11.48
N SER A 143 -13.96 -2.12 -10.58
CA SER A 143 -13.76 -0.68 -10.80
C SER A 143 -13.06 -0.02 -9.62
N LEU A 144 -12.15 0.91 -9.93
CA LEU A 144 -11.42 1.74 -8.95
C LEU A 144 -11.90 3.19 -9.03
N TYR A 145 -12.43 3.75 -7.96
CA TYR A 145 -12.78 5.17 -7.89
C TYR A 145 -11.87 5.89 -6.92
N ILE A 146 -11.33 7.05 -7.34
CA ILE A 146 -10.52 7.93 -6.51
C ILE A 146 -11.23 9.26 -6.40
N LYS A 147 -11.66 9.62 -5.19
CA LYS A 147 -12.12 10.97 -4.85
C LYS A 147 -11.03 11.70 -4.09
N SER A 148 -10.92 13.01 -4.29
CA SER A 148 -9.88 13.84 -3.68
C SER A 148 -10.37 15.22 -3.22
N ASN A 149 -11.67 15.48 -3.34
CA ASN A 149 -12.22 16.80 -3.03
C ASN A 149 -12.26 17.08 -1.52
N ASP A 150 -12.27 16.05 -0.67
CA ASP A 150 -12.22 16.18 0.78
C ASP A 150 -11.37 15.12 1.49
N GLU A 151 -11.35 13.87 0.98
CA GLU A 151 -10.59 12.72 1.49
C GLU A 151 -10.12 11.86 0.30
N PHE A 152 -8.96 11.19 0.39
CA PHE A 152 -8.59 10.16 -0.59
C PHE A 152 -9.45 8.93 -0.33
N CYS A 153 -10.45 8.71 -1.19
CA CYS A 153 -11.35 7.57 -1.13
C CYS A 153 -11.01 6.61 -2.25
N VAL A 154 -10.63 5.37 -1.92
CA VAL A 154 -10.46 4.29 -2.90
C VAL A 154 -11.65 3.35 -2.80
N GLU A 155 -12.53 3.35 -3.79
CA GLU A 155 -13.62 2.37 -3.88
C GLU A 155 -13.27 1.28 -4.89
N VAL A 156 -13.18 0.04 -4.42
CA VAL A 156 -13.04 -1.16 -5.27
C VAL A 156 -14.36 -1.91 -5.26
N ILE A 157 -14.88 -2.29 -6.42
CA ILE A 157 -16.04 -3.19 -6.55
C ILE A 157 -15.60 -4.36 -7.43
N ILE A 158 -15.56 -5.58 -6.89
CA ILE A 158 -15.32 -6.84 -7.62
C ILE A 158 -16.41 -7.82 -7.25
#